data_AF-A0ABD3SCL9-F1
#
_entry.id   AF-A0ABD3SCL9-F1
#
_cell.length_a   1.000
_cell.length_b   1.000
_cell.length_c   1.000
_cell.angle_alpha   90.00
_cell.angle_beta   90.00
_cell.angle_gamma   90.00
#
_symmetry.space_group_name_H-M   'P 1'
#
loop_
_entity.id
_entity.type
_entity.pdbx_description
1 polymer ?
#
loop_
_entity_poly.entity_id
_entity_poly.type
_entity_poly.pdbx_seq_one_letter_code
_entity_poly.pdbx_strand_id
1 'polypeptide(L)'
;MTTFIHIILASLSLVIHVGSHLGAHGFANTISQSIPLIVPHPSPSSSRRSSSSAKALAASSPRGDVVPALGTTAVNVPQPPPPLSMPVWSLSCKVPFRMIGRSAVGGGGGDGGPPPSSTMNIVTFATPVSTSSPRLFAVSLYKASLTRCAFLGVPTSGDEYNDMPSISSSITTTAGFAPGVRRRADMGEAGMLGCGSSFVEGASGWRSARRGAGSASSGCGMGVLQLLSPNQARLVPILGKSTGWDVGRTNKREECAASGYEWTTVDGSEGIHLDVLPNCALYVQMKVKRVTDGGDHDVAICEVIGTGIWDDAKKGVRWLSDDDVNSLRPALDNTSALYSGQLRDEGII
;
A
#
# COMPACT_ATOMS: atom_id res chain seq x y z
N MET A 1 15.22 12.12 -0.19
CA MET A 1 13.76 12.20 0.06
C MET A 1 13.05 13.22 -0.84
N THR A 2 13.52 14.46 -0.96
CA THR A 2 12.87 15.52 -1.77
C THR A 2 12.67 15.12 -3.24
N THR A 3 13.68 14.56 -3.91
CA THR A 3 13.58 14.16 -5.33
C THR A 3 12.55 13.06 -5.59
N PHE A 4 12.36 12.13 -4.64
CA PHE A 4 11.43 11.02 -4.78
C PHE A 4 9.97 11.47 -4.55
N ILE A 5 9.76 12.38 -3.60
CA ILE A 5 8.47 13.05 -3.39
C ILE A 5 8.06 13.82 -4.66
N HIS A 6 9.00 14.48 -5.34
CA HIS A 6 8.70 15.15 -6.61
C HIS A 6 8.27 14.21 -7.72
N ILE A 7 8.84 13.00 -7.83
CA ILE A 7 8.44 12.01 -8.83
C ILE A 7 7.02 11.49 -8.54
N ILE A 8 6.71 11.16 -7.29
CA ILE A 8 5.35 10.71 -6.90
C ILE A 8 4.31 11.83 -7.10
N LEU A 9 4.62 13.06 -6.71
CA LEU A 9 3.71 14.20 -6.86
C LEU A 9 3.50 14.58 -8.33
N ALA A 10 4.53 14.46 -9.18
CA ALA A 10 4.42 14.68 -10.62
C ALA A 10 3.51 13.63 -11.28
N SER A 11 3.64 12.36 -10.89
CA SER A 11 2.77 11.28 -11.38
C SER A 11 1.32 11.44 -10.90
N LEU A 12 1.08 11.83 -9.65
CA LEU A 12 -0.27 12.11 -9.15
C LEU A 12 -0.91 13.31 -9.86
N SER A 13 -0.14 14.37 -10.15
CA SER A 13 -0.63 15.54 -10.89
C SER A 13 -1.00 15.20 -12.33
N LEU A 14 -0.24 14.30 -12.97
CA LEU A 14 -0.48 13.86 -14.35
C LEU A 14 -1.76 13.00 -14.47
N VAL A 15 -2.02 12.12 -13.51
CA VAL A 15 -3.24 11.29 -13.51
C VAL A 15 -4.50 12.14 -13.34
N ILE A 16 -4.45 13.22 -12.56
CA ILE A 16 -5.57 14.16 -12.39
C ILE A 16 -5.81 14.98 -13.68
N HIS A 17 -4.73 15.36 -14.40
CA HIS A 17 -4.86 16.17 -15.61
C HIS A 17 -5.38 15.39 -16.83
N VAL A 18 -4.97 14.13 -17.00
CA VAL A 18 -5.42 13.31 -18.15
C VAL A 18 -6.90 12.93 -18.04
N GLY A 19 -7.45 12.82 -16.83
CA GLY A 19 -8.88 12.59 -16.60
C GLY A 19 -9.79 13.78 -16.94
N SER A 20 -9.24 14.99 -17.11
CA SER A 20 -10.01 16.22 -17.28
C SER A 20 -10.26 16.61 -18.75
N HIS A 21 -9.62 15.92 -19.71
CA HIS A 21 -9.61 16.35 -21.12
C HIS A 21 -10.42 15.47 -22.09
N LEU A 22 -11.12 14.45 -21.60
CA LEU A 22 -11.97 13.54 -22.38
C LEU A 22 -13.37 13.47 -21.77
N GLY A 23 -14.26 14.40 -22.14
CA GLY A 23 -15.66 14.30 -21.70
C GLY A 23 -16.53 15.56 -21.83
N ALA A 24 -16.44 16.28 -22.96
CA ALA A 24 -17.40 17.34 -23.28
C ALA A 24 -17.99 17.12 -24.67
N HIS A 25 -18.76 16.04 -24.85
CA HIS A 25 -19.73 15.94 -25.94
C HIS A 25 -21.02 15.33 -25.39
N GLY A 26 -22.09 16.11 -25.53
CA GLY A 26 -23.32 15.94 -24.79
C GLY A 26 -24.22 14.81 -25.26
N PHE A 27 -25.09 14.40 -24.34
CA PHE A 27 -26.39 13.83 -24.65
C PHE A 27 -27.40 14.41 -23.66
N ALA A 28 -28.26 15.29 -24.19
CA ALA A 28 -29.53 15.59 -23.57
C ALA A 28 -30.48 14.43 -23.86
N ASN A 29 -31.10 13.85 -22.83
CA ASN A 29 -32.51 13.47 -22.91
C ASN A 29 -33.11 13.24 -21.51
N THR A 30 -34.02 14.15 -21.20
CA THR A 30 -35.21 14.07 -20.36
C THR A 30 -35.80 12.67 -20.24
N ILE A 31 -36.11 12.22 -19.02
CA ILE A 31 -37.43 11.68 -18.62
C ILE A 31 -37.63 12.01 -17.13
N SER A 32 -38.74 12.69 -16.87
CA SER A 32 -39.29 13.07 -15.58
C SER A 32 -40.14 11.92 -15.04
N GLN A 33 -39.95 11.48 -13.79
CA GLN A 33 -41.03 10.98 -12.93
C GLN A 33 -40.71 11.26 -11.45
N SER A 34 -41.66 11.95 -10.83
CA SER A 34 -41.73 12.40 -9.45
C SER A 34 -42.42 11.35 -8.56
N ILE A 35 -41.86 11.08 -7.37
CA ILE A 35 -42.58 10.45 -6.25
C ILE A 35 -42.18 11.18 -4.95
N PRO A 36 -43.13 11.66 -4.13
CA PRO A 36 -42.83 12.35 -2.88
C PRO A 36 -42.59 11.35 -1.74
N LEU A 37 -41.43 11.44 -1.08
CA LEU A 37 -41.15 10.74 0.17
C LEU A 37 -41.43 11.68 1.35
N ILE A 38 -42.48 11.35 2.09
CA ILE A 38 -42.87 11.97 3.37
C ILE A 38 -41.85 11.55 4.43
N VAL A 39 -41.17 12.53 5.03
CA VAL A 39 -40.26 12.35 6.17
C VAL A 39 -40.99 12.79 7.45
N PRO A 40 -41.12 11.94 8.47
CA PRO A 40 -41.46 12.40 9.81
C PRO A 40 -40.20 12.79 10.59
N HIS A 41 -40.14 14.06 10.98
CA HIS A 41 -39.27 14.61 12.02
C HIS A 41 -39.60 14.01 13.40
N PRO A 42 -38.60 13.64 14.21
CA PRO A 42 -38.73 13.67 15.66
C PRO A 42 -38.09 14.94 16.25
N SER A 43 -38.88 15.62 17.07
CA SER A 43 -38.51 16.81 17.86
C SER A 43 -37.54 16.46 19.02
N PRO A 44 -36.75 17.42 19.49
CA PRO A 44 -35.75 17.20 20.54
C PRO A 44 -36.37 17.20 21.94
N SER A 45 -36.20 16.10 22.68
CA SER A 45 -36.53 16.05 24.11
C SER A 45 -35.35 16.54 24.97
N SER A 46 -35.59 17.64 25.65
CA SER A 46 -34.78 18.24 26.70
C SER A 46 -34.77 17.41 27.99
N SER A 47 -33.58 17.07 28.51
CA SER A 47 -33.29 16.83 29.94
C SER A 47 -31.77 16.56 30.05
N ARG A 48 -30.99 16.92 31.07
CA ARG A 48 -31.16 17.67 32.31
C ARG A 48 -29.72 17.93 32.78
N ARG A 49 -29.40 19.19 33.14
CA ARG A 49 -28.13 19.57 33.77
C ARG A 49 -27.98 18.88 35.12
N SER A 50 -26.79 18.35 35.39
CA SER A 50 -26.27 18.18 36.77
C SER A 50 -24.87 18.79 36.85
N SER A 51 -24.82 19.96 37.48
CA SER A 51 -23.62 20.71 37.82
C SER A 51 -22.98 20.13 39.09
N SER A 52 -21.77 19.57 38.99
CA SER A 52 -20.90 19.34 40.15
C SER A 52 -19.91 20.48 40.28
N SER A 53 -20.16 21.29 41.31
CA SER A 53 -19.36 22.41 41.80
C SER A 53 -18.00 21.93 42.32
N ALA A 54 -16.91 22.28 41.62
CA ALA A 54 -15.55 22.17 42.16
C ALA A 54 -15.08 23.55 42.65
N LYS A 55 -14.75 23.57 43.94
CA LYS A 55 -14.39 24.71 44.78
C LYS A 55 -12.96 25.15 44.43
N ALA A 56 -12.81 26.36 43.88
CA ALA A 56 -11.52 26.97 43.60
C ALA A 56 -10.84 27.43 44.90
N LEU A 57 -9.63 26.93 45.16
CA LEU A 57 -8.72 27.45 46.17
C LEU A 57 -7.92 28.60 45.56
N ALA A 58 -8.10 29.80 46.12
CA ALA A 58 -7.35 30.99 45.78
C ALA A 58 -5.92 30.87 46.34
N ALA A 59 -4.94 30.78 45.44
CA ALA A 59 -3.54 31.03 45.75
C ALA A 59 -3.19 32.45 45.26
N SER A 60 -2.77 33.29 46.21
CA SER A 60 -2.32 34.66 46.00
C SER A 60 -1.04 34.69 45.16
N SER A 61 -1.10 35.34 44.00
CA SER A 61 0.06 35.58 43.15
C SER A 61 0.84 36.84 43.59
N PRO A 62 2.17 36.82 43.60
CA PRO A 62 2.99 37.98 43.94
C PRO A 62 2.95 39.02 42.82
N ARG A 63 2.83 40.30 43.22
CA ARG A 63 2.97 41.47 42.34
C ARG A 63 4.43 41.54 41.87
N GLY A 64 4.69 41.03 40.67
CA GLY A 64 5.95 41.18 39.96
C GLY A 64 5.88 42.35 38.98
N ASP A 65 6.96 43.12 38.94
CA ASP A 65 7.13 44.37 38.21
C ASP A 65 6.80 44.28 36.71
N VAL A 66 6.13 45.32 36.22
CA VAL A 66 5.80 45.53 34.82
C VAL A 66 7.08 45.87 34.06
N VAL A 67 7.74 44.85 33.51
CA VAL A 67 8.76 45.05 32.47
C VAL A 67 8.03 45.38 31.16
N PRO A 68 8.31 46.51 30.50
CA PRO A 68 7.69 46.85 29.22
C PRO A 68 8.05 45.77 28.20
N ALA A 69 7.03 45.02 27.78
CA ALA A 69 7.14 43.97 26.79
C ALA A 69 7.72 44.55 25.49
N LEU A 70 8.97 44.19 25.20
CA LEU A 70 9.59 44.44 23.91
C LEU A 70 8.68 43.82 22.84
N GLY A 71 8.12 44.66 21.97
CA GLY A 71 7.16 44.27 20.95
C GLY A 71 7.67 43.08 20.15
N THR A 72 7.15 41.89 20.48
CA THR A 72 7.42 40.68 19.74
C THR A 72 6.67 40.83 18.44
N THR A 73 7.38 41.22 17.38
CA THR A 73 6.83 41.21 16.03
C THR A 73 6.41 39.77 15.74
N ALA A 74 5.10 39.54 15.70
CA ALA A 74 4.53 38.25 15.36
C ALA A 74 5.01 37.91 13.95
N VAL A 75 6.03 37.07 13.85
CA VAL A 75 6.46 36.49 12.58
C VAL A 75 5.27 35.66 12.12
N ASN A 76 4.59 36.15 11.08
CA ASN A 76 3.52 35.43 10.43
C ASN A 76 4.13 34.21 9.73
N VAL A 77 4.33 33.12 10.48
CA VAL A 77 4.77 31.85 9.94
C VAL A 77 3.61 31.30 9.12
N PRO A 78 3.78 31.10 7.80
CA PRO A 78 2.73 30.50 6.98
C PRO A 78 2.33 29.16 7.58
N GLN A 79 1.02 28.94 7.75
CA GLN A 79 0.55 27.64 8.20
C GLN A 79 0.97 26.57 7.19
N PRO A 80 1.46 25.41 7.65
CA PRO A 80 1.81 24.33 6.76
C PRO A 80 0.57 23.88 5.97
N PRO A 81 0.74 23.45 4.71
CA PRO A 81 -0.38 22.96 3.92
C PRO A 81 -1.04 21.76 4.62
N PRO A 82 -2.36 21.58 4.47
CA PRO A 82 -3.07 20.46 5.08
C PRO A 82 -2.51 19.12 4.55
N PRO A 83 -2.48 18.07 5.37
CA PRO A 83 -2.00 16.76 4.95
C PRO A 83 -2.82 16.21 3.78
N LEU A 84 -2.13 15.65 2.78
CA LEU A 84 -2.78 15.01 1.63
C LEU A 84 -3.64 13.82 2.09
N SER A 85 -4.84 13.72 1.52
CA SER A 85 -5.74 12.59 1.71
C SER A 85 -5.43 11.53 0.65
N MET A 86 -5.03 10.34 1.08
CA MET A 86 -4.59 9.25 0.20
C MET A 86 -5.47 8.02 0.39
N PRO A 87 -5.76 7.25 -0.67
CA PRO A 87 -6.51 5.99 -0.53
C PRO A 87 -5.76 5.01 0.37
N VAL A 88 -6.50 4.29 1.20
CA VAL A 88 -5.96 3.31 2.14
C VAL A 88 -6.07 1.91 1.55
N TRP A 89 -4.93 1.29 1.31
CA TRP A 89 -4.87 -0.07 0.79
C TRP A 89 -4.45 -1.06 1.87
N SER A 90 -4.77 -2.32 1.65
CA SER A 90 -4.07 -3.44 2.28
C SER A 90 -3.39 -4.29 1.21
N LEU A 91 -2.20 -4.82 1.50
CA LEU A 91 -1.50 -5.75 0.62
C LEU A 91 -1.48 -7.12 1.27
N SER A 92 -2.00 -8.12 0.55
CA SER A 92 -1.94 -9.53 0.93
C SER A 92 -1.01 -10.32 0.02
N CYS A 93 -0.22 -11.22 0.61
CA CYS A 93 0.63 -12.14 -0.13
C CYS A 93 0.83 -13.46 0.65
N LYS A 94 1.21 -14.51 -0.07
CA LYS A 94 1.55 -15.80 0.52
C LYS A 94 2.90 -15.73 1.24
N VAL A 95 2.98 -16.34 2.42
CA VAL A 95 4.26 -16.51 3.13
C VAL A 95 4.93 -17.78 2.61
N PRO A 96 6.12 -17.70 1.98
CA PRO A 96 6.81 -18.88 1.51
C PRO A 96 7.14 -19.83 2.66
N PHE A 97 6.92 -21.14 2.46
CA PHE A 97 7.21 -22.17 3.47
C PHE A 97 8.66 -22.12 4.00
N ARG A 98 9.61 -21.62 3.21
CA ARG A 98 11.01 -21.47 3.66
C ARG A 98 11.19 -20.40 4.74
N MET A 99 10.32 -19.39 4.81
CA MET A 99 10.40 -18.31 5.82
C MET A 99 9.88 -18.76 7.18
N ILE A 100 8.94 -19.70 7.16
CA ILE A 100 8.32 -20.30 8.34
C ILE A 100 9.35 -20.99 9.24
N GLY A 101 10.26 -21.78 8.66
CA GLY A 101 11.16 -22.65 9.44
C GLY A 101 12.24 -21.92 10.24
N ARG A 102 12.53 -20.65 9.93
CA ARG A 102 13.57 -19.87 10.65
C ARG A 102 13.03 -19.10 11.85
N SER A 103 11.74 -18.75 11.85
CA SER A 103 11.16 -17.96 12.94
C SER A 103 10.95 -18.79 14.21
N ALA A 104 10.76 -20.11 14.09
CA ALA A 104 10.47 -21.01 15.20
C ALA A 104 11.66 -21.35 16.12
N VAL A 105 12.90 -21.00 15.75
CA VAL A 105 14.09 -21.47 16.51
C VAL A 105 14.50 -20.52 17.65
N GLY A 106 13.91 -19.32 17.74
CA GLY A 106 14.38 -18.27 18.66
C GLY A 106 13.55 -18.00 19.93
N GLY A 107 12.32 -18.51 20.05
CA GLY A 107 11.40 -18.10 21.13
C GLY A 107 10.71 -19.31 21.77
N GLY A 108 11.01 -19.56 23.03
CA GLY A 108 10.59 -20.75 23.76
C GLY A 108 9.07 -20.90 23.92
N GLY A 109 8.60 -22.14 23.74
CA GLY A 109 7.49 -22.74 24.51
C GLY A 109 6.06 -22.33 24.18
N GLY A 110 5.83 -21.47 23.19
CA GLY A 110 4.47 -21.09 22.77
C GLY A 110 3.78 -22.18 21.95
N ASP A 111 2.51 -22.43 22.25
CA ASP A 111 1.58 -23.36 21.63
C ASP A 111 1.84 -23.54 20.11
N GLY A 112 2.13 -24.77 19.69
CA GLY A 112 2.69 -25.14 18.38
C GLY A 112 1.74 -25.01 17.19
N GLY A 113 0.98 -23.92 17.12
CA GLY A 113 0.07 -23.63 16.01
C GLY A 113 0.80 -23.60 14.66
N PRO A 114 0.13 -24.02 13.57
CA PRO A 114 0.73 -23.93 12.26
C PRO A 114 1.04 -22.46 11.92
N PRO A 115 2.19 -22.22 11.30
CA PRO A 115 2.60 -20.90 10.84
C PRO A 115 1.59 -20.29 9.86
N PRO A 116 1.47 -18.95 9.80
CA PRO A 116 0.55 -18.31 8.88
C PRO A 116 0.94 -18.61 7.43
N SER A 117 -0.02 -19.02 6.61
CA SER A 117 0.14 -19.24 5.18
C SER A 117 0.16 -17.94 4.35
N SER A 118 -0.29 -16.84 4.95
CA SER A 118 -0.45 -15.53 4.32
C SER A 118 -0.16 -14.40 5.32
N THR A 119 0.13 -13.22 4.80
CA THR A 119 0.34 -12.00 5.59
C THR A 119 -0.37 -10.83 4.92
N MET A 120 -0.85 -9.88 5.72
CA MET A 120 -1.58 -8.72 5.25
C MET A 120 -1.27 -7.49 6.10
N ASN A 121 -0.88 -6.39 5.46
CA ASN A 121 -0.57 -5.11 6.11
C ASN A 121 -1.24 -3.94 5.38
N ILE A 122 -1.46 -2.83 6.10
CA ILE A 122 -1.84 -1.55 5.50
C ILE A 122 -0.71 -1.00 4.63
N VAL A 123 -1.09 -0.45 3.48
CA VAL A 123 -0.24 0.26 2.54
C VAL A 123 -0.93 1.56 2.17
N THR A 124 -0.34 2.70 2.51
CA THR A 124 -0.86 4.03 2.16
C THR A 124 -0.16 4.63 0.95
N PHE A 125 1.02 4.11 0.60
CA PHE A 125 1.84 4.57 -0.51
C PHE A 125 1.79 3.55 -1.65
N ALA A 126 0.67 3.58 -2.36
CA ALA A 126 0.48 2.85 -3.60
C ALA A 126 -0.12 3.80 -4.65
N THR A 127 0.46 3.83 -5.85
CA THR A 127 0.00 4.69 -6.94
C THR A 127 0.12 4.00 -8.29
N PRO A 128 -0.83 4.20 -9.22
CA PRO A 128 -0.61 3.82 -10.62
C PRO A 128 0.59 4.58 -11.19
N VAL A 129 1.38 3.88 -12.01
CA VAL A 129 2.54 4.40 -12.76
C VAL A 129 2.25 4.40 -14.26
N SER A 130 1.55 3.38 -14.74
CA SER A 130 1.11 3.26 -16.14
C SER A 130 -0.32 2.74 -16.19
N THR A 131 -1.16 3.40 -16.97
CA THR A 131 -2.53 2.97 -17.27
C THR A 131 -2.64 2.25 -18.61
N SER A 132 -1.65 2.38 -19.49
CA SER A 132 -1.54 1.60 -20.73
C SER A 132 -0.98 0.22 -20.44
N SER A 133 -1.16 -0.73 -21.36
CA SER A 133 -0.58 -2.08 -21.24
C SER A 133 0.95 -2.03 -21.45
N PRO A 134 1.77 -2.60 -20.54
CA PRO A 134 1.38 -3.22 -19.28
C PRO A 134 0.99 -2.18 -18.21
N ARG A 135 -0.13 -2.42 -17.52
CA ARG A 135 -0.58 -1.56 -16.41
C ARG A 135 0.38 -1.73 -15.24
N LEU A 136 0.89 -0.63 -14.69
CA LEU A 136 1.91 -0.65 -13.64
C LEU A 136 1.45 0.10 -12.39
N PHE A 137 1.84 -0.43 -11.23
CA PHE A 137 1.68 0.20 -9.91
C PHE A 137 3.04 0.30 -9.21
N ALA A 138 3.24 1.38 -8.46
CA ALA A 138 4.32 1.50 -7.48
C ALA A 138 3.75 1.28 -6.09
N VAL A 139 4.40 0.43 -5.29
CA VAL A 139 3.99 0.07 -3.93
C VAL A 139 5.20 0.22 -3.00
N SER A 140 5.09 1.08 -1.99
CA SER A 140 6.13 1.24 -0.97
C SER A 140 5.89 0.30 0.21
N LEU A 141 6.92 -0.45 0.61
CA LEU A 141 6.85 -1.49 1.62
C LEU A 141 7.90 -1.26 2.70
N TYR A 142 7.47 -1.21 3.96
CA TYR A 142 8.39 -1.02 5.09
C TYR A 142 9.34 -2.22 5.21
N LYS A 143 10.65 -1.96 5.24
CA LYS A 143 11.70 -3.01 5.17
C LYS A 143 11.64 -4.00 6.33
N ALA A 144 11.15 -3.60 7.50
CA ALA A 144 11.02 -4.48 8.65
C ALA A 144 9.71 -5.29 8.68
N SER A 145 8.83 -5.16 7.69
CA SER A 145 7.56 -5.91 7.65
C SER A 145 7.71 -7.33 7.10
N LEU A 146 6.93 -8.27 7.66
CA LEU A 146 6.80 -9.63 7.14
C LEU A 146 6.17 -9.61 5.74
N THR A 147 5.18 -8.74 5.50
CA THR A 147 4.56 -8.56 4.19
C THR A 147 5.57 -8.18 3.12
N ARG A 148 6.54 -7.29 3.41
CA ARG A 148 7.66 -7.01 2.49
C ARG A 148 8.45 -8.27 2.18
N CYS A 149 8.85 -9.01 3.21
CA CYS A 149 9.68 -10.20 3.04
C CYS A 149 8.97 -11.27 2.20
N ALA A 150 7.71 -11.59 2.54
CA ALA A 150 6.88 -12.54 1.83
C ALA A 150 6.62 -12.12 0.38
N PHE A 151 6.23 -10.86 0.16
CA PHE A 151 5.92 -10.34 -1.18
C PHE A 151 7.14 -10.29 -2.10
N LEU A 152 8.29 -9.84 -1.59
CA LEU A 152 9.53 -9.71 -2.37
C LEU A 152 10.39 -10.98 -2.37
N GLY A 153 10.03 -12.00 -1.59
CA GLY A 153 10.82 -13.23 -1.44
C GLY A 153 12.15 -13.05 -0.69
N VAL A 154 12.27 -12.02 0.15
CA VAL A 154 13.50 -11.74 0.92
C VAL A 154 13.44 -12.43 2.29
N PRO A 155 14.45 -13.20 2.71
CA PRO A 155 14.36 -14.08 3.87
C PRO A 155 14.28 -13.37 5.24
N THR A 156 14.77 -12.14 5.37
CA THR A 156 14.92 -11.45 6.67
C THR A 156 14.68 -9.95 6.59
N SER A 157 14.14 -9.39 7.69
CA SER A 157 14.07 -7.94 7.92
C SER A 157 15.48 -7.39 8.10
N GLY A 158 15.93 -6.54 7.18
CA GLY A 158 17.29 -5.97 7.20
C GLY A 158 18.18 -6.43 6.05
N ASP A 159 17.80 -7.50 5.34
CA ASP A 159 18.44 -7.82 4.07
C ASP A 159 18.01 -6.79 3.02
N GLU A 160 18.94 -5.93 2.61
CA GLU A 160 18.73 -4.95 1.56
C GLU A 160 18.40 -5.63 0.23
N TYR A 161 17.37 -5.13 -0.45
CA TYR A 161 17.09 -5.51 -1.83
C TYR A 161 18.15 -4.90 -2.74
N ASN A 162 19.22 -5.65 -3.00
CA ASN A 162 20.33 -5.22 -3.84
C ASN A 162 20.02 -5.51 -5.32
N ASP A 163 19.27 -4.63 -5.97
CA ASP A 163 18.91 -4.70 -7.41
C ASP A 163 20.10 -4.39 -8.34
N MET A 164 21.34 -4.41 -7.84
CA MET A 164 22.51 -4.33 -8.69
C MET A 164 22.55 -5.60 -9.54
N PRO A 165 22.39 -5.50 -10.88
CA PRO A 165 22.74 -6.63 -11.73
C PRO A 165 24.18 -6.95 -11.36
N SER A 166 24.45 -8.18 -10.96
CA SER A 166 25.82 -8.65 -10.83
C SER A 166 26.44 -8.52 -12.22
N ILE A 167 27.07 -7.38 -12.51
CA ILE A 167 28.00 -7.26 -13.62
C ILE A 167 29.12 -8.19 -13.21
N SER A 168 28.99 -9.46 -13.60
CA SER A 168 30.04 -10.45 -13.50
C SER A 168 31.14 -9.94 -14.41
N SER A 169 32.04 -9.13 -13.85
CA SER A 169 33.30 -8.75 -14.46
C SER A 169 34.24 -9.95 -14.43
N SER A 170 33.83 -11.05 -15.06
CA SER A 170 34.76 -12.00 -15.64
C SER A 170 35.32 -11.37 -16.92
N ILE A 171 36.08 -10.29 -16.75
CA ILE A 171 37.08 -9.90 -17.74
C ILE A 171 38.19 -10.92 -17.56
N THR A 172 38.25 -11.89 -18.47
CA THR A 172 39.45 -12.67 -18.70
C THR A 172 40.51 -11.67 -19.16
N THR A 173 41.32 -11.18 -18.22
CA THR A 173 42.44 -10.30 -18.51
C THR A 173 43.50 -11.11 -19.25
N THR A 174 43.43 -11.12 -20.58
CA THR A 174 44.56 -11.48 -21.41
C THR A 174 45.61 -10.38 -21.25
N ALA A 175 46.77 -10.73 -20.69
CA ALA A 175 47.87 -9.83 -20.42
C ALA A 175 48.33 -9.12 -21.71
N GLY A 176 48.34 -7.78 -21.70
CA GLY A 176 48.84 -7.00 -22.83
C GLY A 176 48.77 -5.49 -22.64
N PHE A 177 49.83 -4.93 -22.06
CA PHE A 177 50.39 -3.58 -22.28
C PHE A 177 49.63 -2.26 -21.96
N ALA A 178 50.38 -1.43 -21.22
CA ALA A 178 50.46 0.04 -21.17
C ALA A 178 49.59 0.83 -20.15
N PRO A 179 50.21 1.69 -19.31
CA PRO A 179 49.52 2.53 -18.33
C PRO A 179 49.23 3.94 -18.88
N GLY A 180 48.07 4.48 -18.50
CA GLY A 180 47.91 5.93 -18.34
C GLY A 180 46.78 6.57 -19.14
N VAL A 181 45.53 6.42 -18.69
CA VAL A 181 44.49 7.46 -18.85
C VAL A 181 43.51 7.35 -17.67
N ARG A 182 43.43 8.38 -16.82
CA ARG A 182 42.36 8.54 -15.82
C ARG A 182 41.06 8.86 -16.58
N ARG A 183 40.06 7.97 -16.55
CA ARG A 183 38.70 8.26 -17.04
C ARG A 183 37.76 8.53 -15.87
N ARG A 184 36.98 9.60 -16.04
CA ARG A 184 35.89 10.07 -15.19
C ARG A 184 34.80 8.99 -15.08
N ALA A 185 34.12 8.96 -13.94
CA ALA A 185 32.88 8.23 -13.74
C ALA A 185 31.76 8.90 -14.56
N ASP A 186 31.34 8.26 -15.64
CA ASP A 186 30.10 8.60 -16.35
C ASP A 186 28.92 7.92 -15.63
N MET A 187 27.89 8.72 -15.33
CA MET A 187 26.62 8.23 -14.78
C MET A 187 25.83 7.47 -15.85
N GLY A 188 25.21 6.38 -15.43
CA GLY A 188 24.66 5.32 -16.27
C GLY A 188 23.53 5.72 -17.20
N GLU A 189 23.62 5.16 -18.41
CA GLU A 189 22.57 5.13 -19.43
C GLU A 189 21.56 4.03 -19.04
N ALA A 190 20.30 4.43 -18.81
CA ALA A 190 19.20 3.51 -18.57
C ALA A 190 18.84 2.79 -19.90
N GLY A 191 19.28 1.54 -20.05
CA GLY A 191 18.96 0.72 -21.22
C GLY A 191 17.44 0.53 -21.38
N MET A 192 16.91 0.99 -22.51
CA MET A 192 15.58 0.60 -22.99
C MET A 192 15.61 -0.87 -23.42
N LEU A 193 14.71 -1.68 -22.85
CA LEU A 193 14.48 -3.05 -23.27
C LEU A 193 13.61 -3.07 -24.54
N GLY A 194 14.15 -3.61 -25.63
CA GLY A 194 13.44 -3.82 -26.89
C GLY A 194 12.39 -4.93 -26.81
N CYS A 195 11.26 -4.70 -27.49
CA CYS A 195 10.18 -5.65 -27.66
C CYS A 195 10.58 -6.79 -28.62
N GLY A 196 10.84 -7.98 -28.07
CA GLY A 196 10.96 -9.23 -28.83
C GLY A 196 9.90 -10.22 -28.36
N SER A 197 8.95 -10.55 -29.24
CA SER A 197 7.83 -11.47 -28.97
C SER A 197 8.29 -12.93 -28.95
N SER A 198 8.90 -13.38 -27.85
CA SER A 198 8.94 -14.77 -27.38
C SER A 198 9.64 -14.81 -26.01
N PHE A 199 9.08 -14.14 -25.01
CA PHE A 199 9.76 -13.93 -23.73
C PHE A 199 9.12 -14.77 -22.62
N VAL A 200 9.75 -15.91 -22.32
CA VAL A 200 9.62 -16.55 -21.01
C VAL A 200 10.38 -15.66 -20.00
N GLU A 201 9.62 -14.83 -19.29
CA GLU A 201 9.75 -14.58 -17.85
C GLU A 201 11.16 -14.25 -17.30
N GLY A 202 11.54 -12.97 -17.38
CA GLY A 202 12.75 -12.43 -16.77
C GLY A 202 12.46 -11.26 -15.83
N ALA A 203 12.06 -11.55 -14.59
CA ALA A 203 12.32 -10.69 -13.42
C ALA A 203 13.54 -11.24 -12.64
N SER A 204 14.53 -11.76 -13.37
CA SER A 204 15.67 -12.53 -12.85
C SER A 204 16.83 -11.68 -12.34
N GLY A 205 16.56 -10.45 -11.88
CA GLY A 205 17.57 -9.56 -11.29
C GLY A 205 18.06 -10.02 -9.91
N TRP A 206 17.31 -10.88 -9.21
CA TRP A 206 17.69 -11.37 -7.89
C TRP A 206 17.69 -12.91 -7.81
N ARG A 207 18.90 -13.47 -8.00
CA ARG A 207 19.32 -14.88 -7.82
C ARG A 207 18.65 -15.98 -8.67
N SER A 208 18.61 -15.83 -10.00
CA SER A 208 18.73 -17.03 -10.86
C SER A 208 20.15 -17.61 -10.90
N ALA A 209 21.13 -16.90 -10.32
CA ALA A 209 22.46 -17.44 -10.11
C ALA A 209 22.51 -18.39 -8.90
N ARG A 210 22.35 -19.69 -9.21
CA ARG A 210 23.15 -20.79 -8.61
C ARG A 210 22.65 -21.49 -7.33
N ARG A 211 21.36 -21.80 -7.22
CA ARG A 211 20.91 -23.00 -6.48
C ARG A 211 20.00 -23.83 -7.36
N GLY A 212 20.27 -25.14 -7.40
CA GLY A 212 19.87 -26.07 -8.47
C GLY A 212 18.42 -25.99 -8.92
N ALA A 213 18.20 -26.44 -10.15
CA ALA A 213 16.95 -26.48 -10.89
C ALA A 213 15.82 -27.34 -10.27
N GLY A 214 15.72 -27.39 -8.94
CA GLY A 214 14.70 -28.10 -8.20
C GLY A 214 13.69 -27.15 -7.58
N SER A 215 12.49 -27.14 -8.16
CA SER A 215 11.26 -26.56 -7.61
C SER A 215 11.19 -25.03 -7.61
N ALA A 216 10.55 -24.49 -8.66
CA ALA A 216 10.06 -23.12 -8.70
C ALA A 216 9.13 -22.91 -7.48
N SER A 217 9.53 -22.04 -6.55
CA SER A 217 8.64 -21.62 -5.47
C SER A 217 7.63 -20.63 -6.05
N SER A 218 6.53 -21.15 -6.62
CA SER A 218 5.51 -20.46 -7.43
C SER A 218 4.64 -19.43 -6.68
N GLY A 219 5.21 -18.59 -5.81
CA GLY A 219 4.39 -17.62 -5.04
C GLY A 219 5.06 -16.34 -4.58
N CYS A 220 6.39 -16.20 -4.68
CA CYS A 220 7.03 -14.91 -4.40
C CYS A 220 6.77 -13.92 -5.55
N GLY A 221 6.68 -12.63 -5.22
CA GLY A 221 6.43 -11.57 -6.20
C GLY A 221 4.96 -11.42 -6.61
N MET A 222 4.04 -12.17 -5.99
CA MET A 222 2.61 -12.12 -6.30
C MET A 222 1.82 -11.70 -5.06
N GLY A 223 0.79 -10.86 -5.26
CA GLY A 223 -0.05 -10.39 -4.17
C GLY A 223 -1.30 -9.68 -4.67
N VAL A 224 -2.20 -9.37 -3.74
CA VAL A 224 -3.41 -8.59 -4.01
C VAL A 224 -3.36 -7.31 -3.19
N LEU A 225 -3.39 -6.17 -3.87
CA LEU A 225 -3.60 -4.87 -3.26
C LEU A 225 -5.11 -4.59 -3.23
N GLN A 226 -5.65 -4.27 -2.06
CA GLN A 226 -7.08 -4.21 -1.79
C GLN A 226 -7.42 -2.83 -1.28
N LEU A 227 -8.25 -2.10 -2.04
CA LEU A 227 -8.68 -0.76 -1.66
C LEU A 227 -9.76 -0.88 -0.60
N LEU A 228 -9.49 -0.41 0.62
CA LEU A 228 -10.45 -0.53 1.69
C LEU A 228 -11.65 0.38 1.42
N SER A 229 -12.85 -0.10 1.73
CA SER A 229 -14.09 0.70 1.72
C SER A 229 -14.25 1.46 3.06
N PRO A 230 -15.04 2.54 3.13
CA PRO A 230 -15.12 3.37 4.33
C PRO A 230 -15.56 2.61 5.60
N ASN A 231 -16.42 1.59 5.47
CA ASN A 231 -16.85 0.76 6.60
C ASN A 231 -15.71 -0.11 7.18
N GLN A 232 -14.58 -0.24 6.48
CA GLN A 232 -13.41 -1.00 6.91
C GLN A 232 -12.39 -0.19 7.71
N ALA A 233 -12.70 1.07 8.09
CA ALA A 233 -11.79 1.92 8.87
C ALA A 233 -11.24 1.25 10.14
N ARG A 234 -12.05 0.40 10.81
CA ARG A 234 -11.65 -0.37 12.00
C ARG A 234 -10.54 -1.38 11.76
N LEU A 235 -10.31 -1.80 10.51
CA LEU A 235 -9.25 -2.73 10.15
C LEU A 235 -7.87 -2.07 10.13
N VAL A 236 -7.80 -0.74 9.94
CA VAL A 236 -6.54 -0.01 9.87
C VAL A 236 -5.67 -0.21 11.11
N PRO A 237 -6.17 -0.02 12.35
CA PRO A 237 -5.35 -0.31 13.52
C PRO A 237 -4.98 -1.79 13.61
N ILE A 238 -5.85 -2.73 13.23
CA ILE A 238 -5.54 -4.18 13.29
C ILE A 238 -4.39 -4.52 12.34
N LEU A 239 -4.49 -4.08 11.09
CA LEU A 239 -3.54 -4.40 10.02
C LEU A 239 -2.27 -3.53 10.08
N GLY A 240 -2.32 -2.36 10.73
CA GLY A 240 -1.20 -1.44 10.88
C GLY A 240 -0.39 -1.58 12.18
N LYS A 241 -0.92 -2.22 13.23
CA LYS A 241 -0.28 -2.31 14.56
C LYS A 241 1.06 -3.05 14.58
N SER A 242 1.17 -4.15 13.85
CA SER A 242 2.33 -5.05 13.92
C SER A 242 2.99 -5.24 12.56
N THR A 243 4.29 -5.48 12.57
CA THR A 243 5.08 -5.72 11.36
C THR A 243 4.75 -7.07 10.72
N GLY A 244 4.08 -7.96 11.47
CA GLY A 244 3.77 -9.34 11.10
C GLY A 244 4.76 -10.36 11.68
N TRP A 245 5.87 -9.91 12.27
CA TRP A 245 6.85 -10.78 12.93
C TRP A 245 6.47 -11.16 14.37
N ASP A 246 5.47 -10.50 14.94
CA ASP A 246 5.02 -10.69 16.32
C ASP A 246 4.15 -11.95 16.48
N VAL A 247 4.71 -13.11 16.11
CA VAL A 247 4.04 -14.42 16.24
C VAL A 247 3.65 -14.62 17.70
N GLY A 248 2.35 -14.84 17.94
CA GLY A 248 1.77 -15.04 19.27
C GLY A 248 1.31 -13.76 20.00
N ARG A 249 1.64 -12.55 19.51
CA ARG A 249 1.16 -11.30 20.13
C ARG A 249 -0.10 -10.75 19.47
N THR A 250 -0.21 -10.91 18.15
CA THR A 250 -1.29 -10.31 17.35
C THR A 250 -1.64 -11.25 16.21
N ASN A 251 -2.79 -11.91 16.30
CA ASN A 251 -3.34 -12.68 15.19
C ASN A 251 -4.27 -11.79 14.36
N LYS A 252 -3.70 -11.09 13.37
CA LYS A 252 -4.45 -10.17 12.51
C LYS A 252 -5.66 -10.82 11.85
N ARG A 253 -5.55 -12.10 11.48
CA ARG A 253 -6.64 -12.84 10.83
C ARG A 253 -7.83 -13.00 11.78
N GLU A 254 -7.58 -13.42 13.01
CA GLU A 254 -8.61 -13.56 14.05
C GLU A 254 -9.20 -12.20 14.44
N GLU A 255 -8.38 -11.16 14.60
CA GLU A 255 -8.87 -9.81 14.90
C GLU A 255 -9.74 -9.23 13.77
N CYS A 256 -9.36 -9.46 12.51
CA CYS A 256 -10.19 -9.10 11.35
C CYS A 256 -11.50 -9.88 11.34
N ALA A 257 -11.45 -11.20 11.62
CA ALA A 257 -12.64 -12.04 11.70
C ALA A 257 -13.60 -11.60 12.83
N ALA A 258 -13.07 -11.27 14.01
CA ALA A 258 -13.84 -10.72 15.12
C ALA A 258 -14.50 -9.36 14.78
N SER A 259 -13.95 -8.64 13.81
CA SER A 259 -14.50 -7.40 13.28
C SER A 259 -15.50 -7.62 12.13
N GLY A 260 -15.81 -8.87 11.76
CA GLY A 260 -16.70 -9.22 10.65
C GLY A 260 -16.03 -9.27 9.27
N TYR A 261 -14.70 -9.28 9.22
CA TYR A 261 -13.90 -9.27 7.99
C TYR A 261 -12.95 -10.48 7.94
N GLU A 262 -13.52 -11.68 8.07
CA GLU A 262 -12.74 -12.92 7.96
C GLU A 262 -12.04 -13.02 6.61
N TRP A 263 -10.74 -13.36 6.65
CA TRP A 263 -9.95 -13.49 5.43
C TRP A 263 -10.43 -14.69 4.62
N THR A 264 -10.78 -14.43 3.37
CA THR A 264 -11.28 -15.43 2.44
C THR A 264 -10.20 -15.80 1.43
N THR A 265 -9.99 -17.09 1.19
CA THR A 265 -9.07 -17.55 0.15
C THR A 265 -9.76 -17.48 -1.21
N VAL A 266 -9.15 -16.81 -2.17
CA VAL A 266 -9.64 -16.70 -3.55
C VAL A 266 -8.62 -17.24 -4.55
N ASP A 267 -9.13 -17.74 -5.66
CA ASP A 267 -8.31 -18.16 -6.79
C ASP A 267 -7.88 -16.92 -7.57
N GLY A 268 -6.60 -16.60 -7.53
CA GLY A 268 -6.01 -15.60 -8.41
C GLY A 268 -5.74 -16.16 -9.81
N SER A 269 -5.22 -15.29 -10.68
CA SER A 269 -4.60 -15.75 -11.93
C SER A 269 -3.47 -16.76 -11.67
N GLU A 270 -3.17 -17.57 -12.68
CA GLU A 270 -2.10 -18.58 -12.65
C GLU A 270 -2.27 -19.68 -11.56
N GLY A 271 -3.49 -19.88 -11.05
CA GLY A 271 -3.80 -20.92 -10.06
C GLY A 271 -3.27 -20.61 -8.66
N ILE A 272 -2.95 -19.35 -8.37
CA ILE A 272 -2.42 -18.94 -7.08
C ILE A 272 -3.57 -18.60 -6.13
N HIS A 273 -3.74 -19.39 -5.07
CA HIS A 273 -4.66 -19.04 -3.98
C HIS A 273 -4.09 -17.89 -3.15
N LEU A 274 -4.86 -16.82 -2.94
CA LEU A 274 -4.49 -15.64 -2.15
C LEU A 274 -5.58 -15.34 -1.14
N ASP A 275 -5.20 -14.92 0.07
CA ASP A 275 -6.17 -14.51 1.09
C ASP A 275 -6.53 -13.03 0.91
N VAL A 276 -7.81 -12.70 0.98
CA VAL A 276 -8.33 -11.34 0.78
C VAL A 276 -9.34 -10.97 1.87
N LEU A 277 -9.51 -9.67 2.10
CA LEU A 277 -10.59 -9.12 2.93
C LEU A 277 -11.87 -9.01 2.10
N PRO A 278 -13.03 -9.38 2.63
CA PRO A 278 -14.30 -9.22 1.93
C PRO A 278 -14.67 -7.74 1.79
N ASN A 279 -15.52 -7.42 0.82
CA ASN A 279 -16.13 -6.09 0.66
C ASN A 279 -15.17 -4.90 0.49
N CYS A 280 -13.92 -5.13 0.05
CA CYS A 280 -13.05 -4.06 -0.41
C CYS A 280 -13.63 -3.40 -1.68
N ALA A 281 -13.36 -2.12 -1.86
CA ALA A 281 -13.85 -1.35 -3.02
C ALA A 281 -13.27 -1.87 -4.34
N LEU A 282 -12.01 -2.29 -4.33
CA LEU A 282 -11.28 -2.80 -5.50
C LEU A 282 -10.20 -3.80 -5.07
N TYR A 283 -9.97 -4.82 -5.90
CA TYR A 283 -8.86 -5.75 -5.77
C TYR A 283 -7.95 -5.63 -7.00
N VAL A 284 -6.65 -5.52 -6.77
CA VAL A 284 -5.64 -5.42 -7.83
C VAL A 284 -4.63 -6.54 -7.60
N GLN A 285 -4.71 -7.58 -8.42
CA GLN A 285 -3.71 -8.64 -8.43
C GLN A 285 -2.47 -8.14 -9.17
N MET A 286 -1.30 -8.35 -8.57
CA MET A 286 -0.07 -7.76 -9.06
C MET A 286 1.12 -8.72 -9.02
N LYS A 287 2.02 -8.54 -9.99
CA LYS A 287 3.28 -9.27 -10.14
C LYS A 287 4.45 -8.29 -10.08
N VAL A 288 5.38 -8.50 -9.15
CA VAL A 288 6.58 -7.65 -9.01
C VAL A 288 7.43 -7.73 -10.28
N LYS A 289 7.80 -6.58 -10.82
CA LYS A 289 8.72 -6.45 -11.96
C LYS A 289 10.09 -5.95 -11.54
N ARG A 290 10.13 -4.96 -10.65
CA ARG A 290 11.34 -4.28 -10.19
C ARG A 290 11.16 -3.81 -8.77
N VAL A 291 12.26 -3.71 -8.03
CA VAL A 291 12.28 -3.11 -6.69
C VAL A 291 13.38 -2.08 -6.63
N THR A 292 13.15 -0.97 -5.95
CA THR A 292 14.17 0.07 -5.73
C THR A 292 14.21 0.46 -4.27
N ASP A 293 15.40 0.68 -3.73
CA ASP A 293 15.58 1.12 -2.36
C ASP A 293 15.08 2.58 -2.20
N GLY A 294 14.15 2.78 -1.28
CA GLY A 294 13.58 4.06 -0.89
C GLY A 294 14.03 4.54 0.50
N GLY A 295 15.04 3.93 1.11
CA GLY A 295 15.53 4.24 2.45
C GLY A 295 15.04 3.23 3.48
N ASP A 296 14.06 3.60 4.30
CA ASP A 296 13.39 2.71 5.26
C ASP A 296 12.30 1.83 4.61
N HIS A 297 12.04 2.07 3.32
CA HIS A 297 11.09 1.33 2.49
C HIS A 297 11.77 0.77 1.24
N ASP A 298 11.22 -0.32 0.71
CA ASP A 298 11.45 -0.77 -0.66
C ASP A 298 10.26 -0.36 -1.53
N VAL A 299 10.53 0.14 -2.73
CA VAL A 299 9.50 0.53 -3.69
C VAL A 299 9.44 -0.52 -4.79
N ALA A 300 8.37 -1.30 -4.80
CA ALA A 300 8.11 -2.31 -5.82
C ALA A 300 7.31 -1.72 -6.98
N ILE A 301 7.85 -1.80 -8.19
CA ILE A 301 7.10 -1.61 -9.44
C ILE A 301 6.49 -2.95 -9.81
N CYS A 302 5.17 -3.00 -9.89
CA CYS A 302 4.40 -4.20 -10.11
C CYS A 302 3.54 -4.07 -11.37
N GLU A 303 3.49 -5.12 -12.17
CA GLU A 303 2.51 -5.26 -13.24
C GLU A 303 1.16 -5.68 -12.66
N VAL A 304 0.09 -5.03 -13.11
CA VAL A 304 -1.29 -5.41 -12.79
C VAL A 304 -1.69 -6.53 -13.74
N ILE A 305 -1.85 -7.72 -13.18
CA ILE A 305 -2.24 -8.93 -13.92
C ILE A 305 -3.74 -9.21 -13.85
N GLY A 306 -4.45 -8.56 -12.90
CA GLY A 306 -5.87 -8.72 -12.74
C GLY A 306 -6.48 -7.61 -11.89
N THR A 307 -7.71 -7.24 -12.21
CA THR A 307 -8.53 -6.33 -11.40
C THR A 307 -9.83 -7.03 -11.07
N GLY A 308 -10.27 -6.92 -9.82
CA GLY A 308 -11.43 -7.67 -9.33
C GLY A 308 -12.31 -6.84 -8.43
N ILE A 309 -13.53 -7.33 -8.25
CA ILE A 309 -14.54 -6.77 -7.35
C ILE A 309 -15.05 -7.87 -6.44
N TRP A 310 -15.55 -7.50 -5.26
CA TRP A 310 -16.18 -8.48 -4.39
C TRP A 310 -17.52 -8.93 -4.97
N ASP A 311 -17.76 -10.24 -4.98
CA ASP A 311 -19.01 -10.88 -5.38
C ASP A 311 -19.63 -11.52 -4.13
N ASP A 312 -20.72 -10.91 -3.64
CA ASP A 312 -21.41 -11.35 -2.44
C ASP A 312 -22.08 -12.72 -2.58
N ALA A 313 -22.50 -13.09 -3.79
CA ALA A 313 -23.15 -14.37 -4.02
C ALA A 313 -22.14 -15.51 -3.94
N LYS A 314 -20.92 -15.29 -4.45
CA LYS A 314 -19.83 -16.27 -4.42
C LYS A 314 -18.97 -16.18 -3.16
N LYS A 315 -19.14 -15.11 -2.37
CA LYS A 315 -18.25 -14.76 -1.26
C LYS A 315 -16.79 -14.79 -1.69
N GLY A 316 -16.49 -14.15 -2.82
CA GLY A 316 -15.15 -14.17 -3.42
C GLY A 316 -14.89 -12.99 -4.33
N VAL A 317 -13.72 -12.97 -4.96
CA VAL A 317 -13.37 -11.92 -5.93
C VAL A 317 -13.76 -12.36 -7.33
N ARG A 318 -14.61 -11.58 -7.98
CA ARG A 318 -14.87 -11.69 -9.42
C ARG A 318 -13.83 -10.86 -10.16
N TRP A 319 -12.87 -11.54 -10.78
CA TRP A 319 -11.91 -10.93 -11.68
C TRP A 319 -12.61 -10.43 -12.95
N LEU A 320 -12.34 -9.19 -13.31
CA LEU A 320 -12.94 -8.50 -14.45
C LEU A 320 -12.09 -8.76 -15.70
N SER A 321 -12.76 -8.95 -16.84
CA SER A 321 -12.12 -8.85 -18.16
C SER A 321 -11.76 -7.39 -18.47
N ASP A 322 -10.91 -7.15 -19.47
CA ASP A 322 -10.59 -5.78 -19.88
C ASP A 322 -11.83 -5.01 -20.40
N ASP A 323 -12.80 -5.72 -20.99
CA ASP A 323 -14.09 -5.13 -21.41
C ASP A 323 -14.98 -4.73 -20.21
N ASP A 324 -14.99 -5.55 -19.16
CA ASP A 324 -15.69 -5.28 -17.91
C ASP A 324 -15.12 -4.02 -17.21
N VAL A 325 -13.80 -3.85 -17.24
CA VAL A 325 -13.12 -2.72 -16.57
C VAL A 325 -13.56 -1.38 -17.16
N ASN A 326 -13.73 -1.31 -18.49
CA ASN A 326 -14.11 -0.08 -19.18
C ASN A 326 -15.62 0.23 -19.06
N SER A 327 -16.45 -0.78 -18.85
CA SER A 327 -17.91 -0.66 -18.90
C SER A 327 -18.56 -0.51 -17.52
N LEU A 328 -17.97 -1.07 -16.47
CA LEU A 328 -18.70 -1.31 -15.22
C LEU A 328 -18.48 -0.27 -14.11
N ARG A 329 -17.58 0.70 -14.23
CA ARG A 329 -17.24 1.54 -13.07
C ARG A 329 -17.21 3.04 -13.33
N PRO A 330 -18.08 3.82 -12.64
CA PRO A 330 -17.79 5.23 -12.43
C PRO A 330 -16.45 5.36 -11.68
N ALA A 331 -15.79 6.51 -11.88
CA ALA A 331 -14.57 6.83 -11.15
C ALA A 331 -14.80 6.63 -9.64
N LEU A 332 -13.86 5.96 -8.97
CA LEU A 332 -13.89 5.79 -7.52
C LEU A 332 -13.95 7.18 -6.87
N ASP A 333 -15.00 7.43 -6.11
CA ASP A 333 -15.17 8.65 -5.34
C ASP A 333 -14.83 8.43 -3.86
N ASN A 334 -14.82 9.53 -3.11
CA ASN A 334 -14.52 9.52 -1.67
C ASN A 334 -15.57 8.77 -0.82
N THR A 335 -16.71 8.36 -1.40
CA THR A 335 -17.74 7.59 -0.71
C THR A 335 -17.55 6.08 -0.91
N SER A 336 -16.85 5.69 -1.98
CA SER A 336 -16.62 4.29 -2.34
C SER A 336 -15.35 3.70 -1.71
N ALA A 337 -14.38 4.53 -1.37
CA ALA A 337 -13.09 4.11 -0.84
C ALA A 337 -12.71 4.87 0.42
N LEU A 338 -11.93 4.21 1.30
CA LEU A 338 -11.41 4.79 2.52
C LEU A 338 -10.17 5.63 2.22
N TYR A 339 -10.14 6.85 2.74
CA TYR A 339 -9.02 7.78 2.58
C TYR A 339 -8.42 8.16 3.94
N SER A 340 -7.12 8.47 3.93
CA SER A 340 -6.39 8.86 5.15
C SER A 340 -6.86 10.17 5.77
N GLY A 341 -7.49 11.07 5.00
CA GLY A 341 -8.16 12.25 5.54
C GLY A 341 -9.31 11.88 6.48
N GLN A 342 -10.18 10.97 6.04
CA GLN A 342 -11.29 10.47 6.85
C GLN A 342 -10.80 9.84 8.16
N LEU A 343 -9.72 9.05 8.10
CA LEU A 343 -9.16 8.42 9.31
C LEU A 343 -8.63 9.44 10.33
N ARG A 344 -8.08 10.56 9.87
CA ARG A 344 -7.66 11.67 10.75
C ARG A 344 -8.85 12.37 11.37
N ASP A 345 -9.88 12.64 10.57
CA ASP A 345 -11.11 13.28 11.03
C ASP A 345 -11.82 12.41 12.09
N GLU A 346 -11.74 11.09 11.96
CA GLU A 346 -12.26 10.10 12.92
C GLU A 346 -11.31 9.83 14.11
N GLY A 347 -10.10 10.39 14.12
CA GLY A 347 -9.11 10.18 15.19
C GLY A 347 -8.55 8.75 15.27
N ILE A 348 -8.55 8.02 14.14
CA ILE A 348 -7.98 6.66 14.04
C ILE A 348 -6.46 6.73 13.80
N ILE A 349 -6.00 7.75 13.05
CA ILE A 349 -4.58 8.04 12.79
C ILE A 349 -4.26 9.50 13.06
#